data_AF-Q8HIY9-F1
#
_entry.id   AF-Q8HIY9-F1
#
_cell.length_a   1.000
_cell.length_b   1.000
_cell.length_c   1.000
_cell.angle_alpha   90.00
_cell.angle_beta   90.00
_cell.angle_gamma   90.00
#
_symmetry.space_group_name_H-M   'P 1'
#
loop_
_entity.id
_entity.type
_entity.pdbx_description
1 polymer ?
#
loop_
_entity_poly.entity_id
_entity_poly.type
_entity_poly.pdbx_seq_one_letter_code
_entity_poly.pdbx_strand_id
1 'polypeptide(L)'
;VDVPVGKALLGRVVDALGNPIDGKGALQTDVRARVGTKAPGIIPSTSVREPMQTGIKAVDSLVPIGSGQRELIIGDSQTGKTAIAIDTIINQKRFNTWSS
;
A
#
# COMPACT_ATOMS: atom_id res chain seq x y z
N VAL A 1 -14.66 5.08 -15.42
CA VAL A 1 -13.19 4.91 -15.52
C VAL A 1 -12.81 3.64 -14.78
N ASP A 2 -12.15 2.74 -15.49
CA ASP A 2 -11.65 1.45 -15.03
C ASP A 2 -10.15 1.32 -15.34
N VAL A 3 -9.43 0.57 -14.51
CA VAL A 3 -7.98 0.42 -14.57
C VAL A 3 -7.59 -1.07 -14.45
N PRO A 4 -6.46 -1.51 -15.01
CA PRO A 4 -5.96 -2.86 -14.80
C PRO A 4 -5.67 -3.10 -13.31
N VAL A 5 -5.92 -4.32 -12.84
CA VAL A 5 -5.63 -4.76 -11.46
C VAL A 5 -4.99 -6.15 -11.45
N GLY A 6 -4.54 -6.59 -10.28
CA GLY A 6 -4.00 -7.94 -10.06
C GLY A 6 -2.48 -7.97 -9.87
N LYS A 7 -1.95 -9.18 -9.70
CA LYS A 7 -0.53 -9.41 -9.33
C LYS A 7 0.46 -8.93 -10.40
N ALA A 8 0.05 -8.82 -11.66
CA ALA A 8 0.90 -8.34 -12.76
C ALA A 8 1.41 -6.90 -12.58
N LEU A 9 0.77 -6.10 -11.69
CA LEU A 9 1.22 -4.75 -11.35
C LEU A 9 2.39 -4.72 -10.35
N LEU A 10 2.62 -5.81 -9.61
CA LEU A 10 3.67 -5.84 -8.60
C LEU A 10 5.04 -5.67 -9.27
N GLY A 11 5.84 -4.71 -8.78
CA GLY A 11 7.17 -4.41 -9.31
C GLY A 11 7.20 -3.56 -10.60
N ARG A 12 6.05 -3.01 -11.01
CA ARG A 12 5.92 -2.11 -12.17
C ARG A 12 5.75 -0.66 -11.72
N VAL A 13 6.18 0.28 -12.55
CA VAL A 13 5.83 1.71 -12.38
C VAL A 13 4.79 2.09 -13.42
N VAL A 14 3.67 2.63 -12.97
CA VAL A 14 2.49 2.94 -13.79
C VAL A 14 2.00 4.36 -13.55
N ASP A 15 1.29 4.93 -14.53
CA ASP A 15 0.57 6.19 -14.39
C ASP A 15 -0.77 6.02 -13.65
N ALA A 16 -1.53 7.12 -13.49
CA ALA A 16 -2.82 7.12 -12.80
C ALA A 16 -3.93 6.33 -13.53
N LEU A 17 -3.76 5.99 -14.81
CA LEU A 17 -4.69 5.18 -15.60
C LEU A 17 -4.26 3.70 -15.66
N GLY A 18 -3.12 3.36 -15.05
CA GLY A 18 -2.56 2.02 -15.02
C GLY A 18 -1.72 1.67 -16.25
N ASN A 19 -1.32 2.65 -17.08
CA ASN A 19 -0.40 2.40 -18.19
C ASN A 19 1.04 2.29 -17.66
N PRO A 20 1.82 1.29 -18.09
CA PRO A 20 3.21 1.14 -17.67
C PRO A 20 4.09 2.24 -18.27
N ILE A 21 4.91 2.86 -17.41
CA ILE A 21 5.85 3.94 -17.79
C ILE A 21 7.32 3.57 -17.51
N ASP A 22 7.57 2.31 -17.15
CA ASP A 22 8.89 1.78 -16.77
C ASP A 22 9.70 1.18 -17.93
N GLY A 23 9.17 1.21 -19.16
CA GLY A 23 9.84 0.64 -20.34
C GLY A 23 9.94 -0.89 -20.38
N LYS A 24 9.30 -1.62 -19.45
CA LYS A 24 9.35 -3.09 -19.37
C LYS A 24 8.29 -3.82 -20.22
N GLY A 25 7.74 -3.14 -21.22
CA GLY A 25 6.66 -3.67 -22.06
C GLY A 25 5.27 -3.65 -21.41
N ALA A 26 4.30 -4.32 -22.02
CA ALA A 26 2.91 -4.32 -21.57
C ALA A 26 2.71 -5.08 -20.23
N LEU A 27 1.59 -4.82 -19.55
CA LEU A 27 1.15 -5.59 -18.38
C LEU A 27 0.45 -6.86 -18.85
N GLN A 28 0.80 -8.01 -18.26
CA GLN A 28 0.10 -9.28 -18.50
C GLN A 28 -1.08 -9.42 -17.53
N THR A 29 -2.16 -8.66 -17.76
CA THR A 29 -3.39 -8.79 -16.97
C THR A 29 -4.62 -8.51 -17.82
N ASP A 30 -5.61 -9.38 -17.68
CA ASP A 30 -6.93 -9.21 -18.31
C ASP A 30 -7.98 -8.70 -17.32
N VAL A 31 -7.61 -8.53 -16.04
CA VAL A 31 -8.53 -8.14 -14.98
C VAL A 31 -8.53 -6.63 -14.80
N ARG A 32 -9.72 -6.03 -14.83
CA ARG A 32 -9.92 -4.59 -14.66
C ARG A 32 -10.93 -4.31 -13.55
N ALA A 33 -10.76 -3.20 -12.84
CA ALA A 33 -11.67 -2.76 -11.80
C ALA A 33 -12.02 -1.27 -11.96
N ARG A 34 -13.23 -0.90 -11.51
CA ARG A 34 -13.70 0.49 -11.51
C ARG A 34 -13.02 1.26 -10.37
N VAL A 35 -12.51 2.47 -10.65
CA VAL A 35 -11.81 3.30 -9.64
C VAL A 35 -12.75 3.83 -8.55
N GLY A 36 -14.00 4.16 -8.92
CA GLY A 36 -15.01 4.71 -8.02
C GLY A 36 -15.99 3.67 -7.47
N THR A 37 -15.51 2.67 -6.73
CA THR A 37 -16.37 1.71 -6.02
C THR A 37 -16.74 2.23 -4.63
N LYS A 38 -17.98 1.96 -4.18
CA LYS A 38 -18.39 2.28 -2.80
C LYS A 38 -17.56 1.47 -1.81
N ALA A 39 -17.16 2.11 -0.70
CA ALA A 39 -16.52 1.42 0.41
C ALA A 39 -17.45 0.34 0.99
N PRO A 40 -16.90 -0.74 1.60
CA PRO A 40 -17.69 -1.71 2.33
C PRO A 40 -18.54 -1.03 3.41
N GLY A 41 -19.76 -1.52 3.61
CA GLY A 41 -20.64 -1.03 4.68
C GLY A 41 -20.13 -1.39 6.08
N ILE A 42 -20.88 -1.01 7.11
CA ILE A 42 -20.52 -1.25 8.52
C ILE A 42 -20.51 -2.75 8.85
N ILE A 43 -21.47 -3.51 8.36
CA ILE A 43 -21.67 -4.94 8.69
C ILE A 43 -20.44 -5.81 8.34
N PRO A 44 -19.81 -5.69 7.15
CA PRO A 44 -18.58 -6.44 6.86
C PRO A 44 -17.31 -5.90 7.54
N SER A 45 -17.36 -4.74 8.21
CA SER A 45 -16.17 -4.19 8.86
C SER A 45 -15.81 -5.01 10.11
N THR A 46 -14.54 -5.35 10.25
CA THR A 46 -14.01 -6.03 11.45
C THR A 46 -13.08 -5.07 12.19
N SER A 47 -13.05 -5.17 13.52
CA SER A 47 -12.09 -4.42 14.34
C SER A 47 -10.65 -4.76 13.95
N VAL A 48 -9.79 -3.75 13.88
CA VAL A 48 -8.36 -3.90 13.60
C VAL A 48 -7.70 -4.63 14.77
N ARG A 49 -7.10 -5.80 14.50
CA ARG A 49 -6.49 -6.67 15.53
C ARG A 49 -5.04 -7.07 15.24
N GLU A 50 -4.63 -6.98 13.98
CA GLU A 50 -3.30 -7.39 13.56
C GLU A 50 -2.37 -6.16 13.49
N PRO A 51 -1.17 -6.19 14.11
CA PRO A 51 -0.22 -5.09 14.02
C PRO A 51 0.45 -5.05 12.63
N MET A 52 0.69 -3.84 12.11
CA MET A 52 1.52 -3.60 10.93
C MET A 52 2.79 -2.87 11.36
N GLN A 53 3.92 -3.59 11.38
CA GLN A 53 5.18 -3.01 11.88
C GLN A 53 5.84 -2.11 10.84
N THR A 54 6.18 -0.89 11.24
CA THR A 54 6.90 0.07 10.40
C THR A 54 8.40 -0.22 10.37
N GLY A 55 8.94 -0.82 11.43
CA GLY A 55 10.39 -1.01 11.62
C GLY A 55 11.06 0.21 12.26
N ILE A 56 10.28 1.26 12.56
CA ILE A 56 10.74 2.48 13.21
C ILE A 56 10.34 2.40 14.68
N LYS A 57 11.33 2.24 15.58
CA LYS A 57 11.08 2.03 17.02
C LYS A 57 10.16 3.09 17.63
N ALA A 58 10.36 4.36 17.28
CA ALA A 58 9.54 5.45 17.80
C ALA A 58 8.06 5.31 17.40
N VAL A 59 7.79 4.95 16.14
CA VAL A 59 6.41 4.73 15.66
C VAL A 59 5.85 3.45 16.27
N ASP A 60 6.54 2.33 16.14
CA ASP A 60 6.03 1.03 16.59
C ASP A 60 5.79 0.95 18.11
N SER A 61 6.49 1.78 18.91
CA SER A 61 6.34 1.83 20.37
C SER A 61 5.32 2.87 20.84
N LEU A 62 5.31 4.08 20.25
CA LEU A 62 4.50 5.19 20.75
C LEU A 62 3.18 5.34 20.00
N VAL A 63 3.15 5.00 18.72
CA VAL A 63 2.00 5.14 17.82
C VAL A 63 1.87 3.87 16.98
N PRO A 64 1.54 2.72 17.60
CA PRO A 64 1.44 1.46 16.87
C PRO A 64 0.32 1.51 15.84
N ILE A 65 0.59 0.98 14.64
CA ILE A 65 -0.34 0.97 13.51
C ILE A 65 -0.88 -0.45 13.33
N GLY A 66 -2.20 -0.59 13.17
CA GLY A 66 -2.83 -1.86 12.85
C GLY A 66 -3.17 -2.05 11.37
N SER A 67 -3.27 -3.31 10.93
CA SER A 67 -3.68 -3.70 9.58
C SER A 67 -5.13 -3.27 9.31
N GLY A 68 -5.33 -2.43 8.29
CA GLY A 68 -6.63 -1.83 7.98
C GLY A 68 -6.91 -0.47 8.63
N GLN A 69 -5.98 0.04 9.47
CA GLN A 69 -6.03 1.40 10.01
C GLN A 69 -5.62 2.44 8.96
N ARG A 70 -6.09 3.69 9.13
CA ARG A 70 -5.60 4.86 8.39
C ARG A 70 -4.83 5.76 9.35
N GLU A 71 -3.54 5.93 9.11
CA GLU A 71 -2.65 6.75 9.95
C GLU A 71 -2.13 7.96 9.17
N LEU A 72 -2.25 9.17 9.75
CA LEU A 72 -1.83 10.42 9.11
C LEU A 72 -0.37 10.74 9.43
N ILE A 73 0.46 10.95 8.40
CA ILE A 73 1.83 11.47 8.54
C ILE A 73 1.84 12.94 8.14
N ILE A 74 2.01 13.85 9.10
CA ILE A 74 1.95 15.32 8.89
C ILE A 74 3.20 16.01 9.43
N GLY A 75 3.59 17.13 8.80
CA GLY A 75 4.73 17.96 9.18
C GLY A 75 5.27 18.79 8.01
N ASP A 76 6.18 19.72 8.31
CA ASP A 76 6.73 20.67 7.33
C ASP A 76 7.57 20.01 6.23
N SER A 77 7.93 20.76 5.20
CA SER A 77 8.81 20.25 4.14
C SER A 77 10.11 19.69 4.70
N GLN A 78 10.64 18.62 4.08
CA GLN A 78 11.92 18.00 4.44
C GLN A 78 12.00 17.39 5.87
N THR A 79 10.87 17.13 6.52
CA THR A 79 10.81 16.48 7.86
C THR A 79 10.79 14.94 7.84
N GLY A 80 11.12 14.31 6.71
CA GLY A 80 11.23 12.85 6.63
C GLY A 80 9.92 12.07 6.41
N LYS A 81 8.79 12.73 6.15
CA LYS A 81 7.49 12.06 5.89
C LYS A 81 7.58 10.95 4.83
N THR A 82 8.26 11.22 3.71
CA THR A 82 8.47 10.26 2.63
C THR A 82 9.37 9.10 3.04
N ALA A 83 10.41 9.38 3.84
CA ALA A 83 11.32 8.34 4.34
C ALA A 83 10.58 7.34 5.24
N ILE A 84 9.74 7.83 6.17
CA ILE A 84 8.90 6.99 7.03
C ILE A 84 8.02 6.05 6.19
N ALA A 85 7.35 6.58 5.16
CA ALA A 85 6.49 5.79 4.29
C ALA A 85 7.26 4.72 3.50
N ILE A 86 8.43 5.08 2.93
CA ILE A 86 9.27 4.16 2.16
C ILE A 86 9.86 3.06 3.06
N ASP A 87 10.41 3.42 4.22
CA ASP A 87 10.99 2.46 5.17
C ASP A 87 9.93 1.45 5.65
N THR A 88 8.71 1.94 5.89
CA THR A 88 7.57 1.09 6.24
C THR A 88 7.26 0.07 5.14
N ILE A 89 7.25 0.49 3.86
CA ILE A 89 7.04 -0.40 2.70
C ILE A 89 8.16 -1.44 2.62
N ILE A 90 9.42 -1.03 2.79
CA ILE A 90 10.58 -1.94 2.76
C ILE A 90 10.49 -2.98 3.87
N ASN A 91 10.10 -2.58 5.09
CA ASN A 91 9.99 -3.48 6.23
C ASN A 91 8.92 -4.57 6.00
N GLN A 92 7.85 -4.29 5.24
CA GLN A 92 6.82 -5.28 4.93
C GLN A 92 7.36 -6.50 4.18
N LYS A 93 8.48 -6.39 3.46
CA LYS A 93 9.13 -7.54 2.81
C LYS A 93 9.45 -8.66 3.81
N ARG A 94 9.75 -8.34 5.08
CA ARG A 94 10.11 -9.31 6.12
C ARG A 94 8.92 -10.14 6.59
N PHE A 95 7.72 -9.56 6.55
CA PHE A 95 6.49 -10.23 6.97
C PHE A 95 5.77 -10.88 5.80
N ASN A 96 5.94 -10.32 4.60
CA ASN A 96 5.25 -10.73 3.40
C ASN A 96 6.16 -11.53 2.45
N THR A 97 7.07 -12.34 3.00
CA THR A 97 7.82 -13.33 2.22
C THR A 97 6.82 -14.33 1.65
N TRP A 98 6.39 -14.07 0.42
CA TRP A 98 5.72 -15.06 -0.40
C TRP A 98 6.64 -16.27 -0.48
N SER A 99 6.11 -17.41 -0.05
CA SER A 99 6.65 -18.74 -0.31
C SER A 99 7.23 -18.79 -1.72
N SER A 100 8.49 -19.20 -1.81
CA SER A 100 9.06 -19.77 -3.04
C SER A 100 8.19 -20.93 -3.55
#